data_AF-W8PK73-F1
#
_entry.id   AF-W8PK73-F1
#
_cell.length_a   1.000
_cell.length_b   1.000
_cell.length_c   1.000
_cell.angle_alpha   90.00
_cell.angle_beta   90.00
_cell.angle_gamma   90.00
#
_symmetry.space_group_name_H-M   'P 1'
#
loop_
_entity.id
_entity.type
_entity.pdbx_description
1 polymer ?
#
loop_
_entity_poly.entity_id
_entity_poly.type
_entity_poly.pdbx_seq_one_letter_code
_entity_poly.pdbx_strand_id
1 'polypeptide(L)'
;MESVVRIEKKKAEVYRALIPLVPRDFRDDLKLLASHAERNAKLLEGVELPADTRGLKEVEVALEFLEKALADPEATVEDYYRYAIDAEEATAKLYSELSMKAKSEKARRLFRWLAEISREHAEILRRHLEMWEFMQENVGEEEIPEDLIEQWFEDIDL
;
A
#
# COMPACT_ATOMS: atom_id res chain seq x y z
N MET A 1 -23.56 -2.35 6.37
CA MET A 1 -22.56 -1.67 5.51
C MET A 1 -21.97 -2.74 4.61
N GLU A 2 -22.11 -2.59 3.29
CA GLU A 2 -21.62 -3.54 2.29
C GLU A 2 -20.11 -3.76 2.48
N SER A 3 -19.67 -5.01 2.48
CA SER A 3 -18.35 -5.39 3.01
C SER A 3 -17.18 -4.88 2.17
N VAL A 4 -17.35 -4.70 0.86
CA VAL A 4 -16.31 -4.10 -0.03
C VAL A 4 -16.13 -2.59 0.16
N VAL A 5 -17.18 -1.86 0.52
CA VAL A 5 -17.08 -0.42 0.84
C VAL A 5 -16.26 -0.24 2.12
N ARG A 6 -16.46 -1.13 3.09
CA ARG A 6 -15.69 -1.12 4.34
C ARG A 6 -14.20 -1.39 4.08
N ILE A 7 -13.87 -2.35 3.22
CA ILE A 7 -12.49 -2.65 2.80
C ILE A 7 -11.81 -1.38 2.26
N GLU A 8 -12.43 -0.72 1.29
CA GLU A 8 -11.80 0.45 0.66
C GLU A 8 -11.67 1.65 1.61
N LYS A 9 -12.65 1.85 2.51
CA LYS A 9 -12.51 2.86 3.57
C LYS A 9 -11.36 2.53 4.51
N LYS A 10 -11.21 1.25 4.89
CA LYS A 10 -10.14 0.81 5.78
C LYS A 10 -8.77 0.99 5.14
N LYS A 11 -8.62 0.64 3.86
CA LYS A 11 -7.40 0.90 3.09
C LYS A 11 -7.02 2.38 3.12
N ALA A 12 -8.00 3.27 2.89
CA ALA A 12 -7.76 4.72 2.95
C ALA A 12 -7.28 5.19 4.34
N GLU A 13 -7.88 4.68 5.41
CA GLU A 13 -7.48 4.97 6.80
C GLU A 13 -6.04 4.52 7.05
N VAL A 14 -5.70 3.30 6.63
CA VAL A 14 -4.37 2.74 6.83
C VAL A 14 -3.31 3.50 6.04
N TYR A 15 -3.53 3.78 4.75
CA TYR A 15 -2.55 4.54 3.97
C TYR A 15 -2.25 5.90 4.58
N ARG A 16 -3.25 6.54 5.20
CA ARG A 16 -3.04 7.78 5.97
C ARG A 16 -2.23 7.57 7.23
N ALA A 17 -2.47 6.49 7.95
CA ALA A 17 -1.72 6.13 9.15
C ALA A 17 -0.24 5.86 8.84
N LEU A 18 0.08 5.38 7.62
CA LEU A 18 1.46 5.15 7.18
C LEU A 18 2.23 6.41 6.82
N ILE A 19 1.57 7.47 6.35
CA ILE A 19 2.22 8.73 5.93
C ILE A 19 3.24 9.27 6.94
N PRO A 20 2.94 9.40 8.26
CA PRO A 20 3.91 9.91 9.22
C PRO A 20 5.06 8.93 9.52
N LEU A 21 4.90 7.64 9.20
CA LEU A 21 5.84 6.58 9.54
C LEU A 21 6.90 6.34 8.45
N VAL A 22 6.76 6.96 7.28
CA VAL A 22 7.62 6.72 6.12
C VAL A 22 8.40 7.99 5.69
N PRO A 23 9.51 7.81 4.93
CA PRO A 23 10.24 8.90 4.28
C PRO A 23 9.34 9.84 3.47
N ARG A 24 9.76 11.10 3.36
CA ARG A 24 8.99 12.15 2.69
C ARG A 24 8.62 11.79 1.26
N ASP A 25 9.55 11.15 0.54
CA ASP A 25 9.41 10.84 -0.89
C ASP A 25 8.30 9.81 -1.16
N PHE A 26 7.92 9.01 -0.17
CA PHE A 26 6.85 8.01 -0.29
C PHE A 26 5.47 8.56 0.06
N ARG A 27 5.40 9.75 0.67
CA ARG A 27 4.15 10.28 1.24
C ARG A 27 3.11 10.63 0.19
N ASP A 28 3.54 11.14 -0.97
CA ASP A 28 2.61 11.58 -2.01
C ASP A 28 1.94 10.38 -2.70
N ASP A 29 2.67 9.29 -2.90
CA ASP A 29 2.11 8.02 -3.37
C ASP A 29 1.12 7.43 -2.36
N LEU A 30 1.42 7.46 -1.05
CA LEU A 30 0.46 7.03 -0.03
C LEU A 30 -0.81 7.90 0.02
N LYS A 31 -0.69 9.22 -0.17
CA LYS A 31 -1.86 10.11 -0.30
C LYS A 31 -2.68 9.77 -1.54
N LEU A 32 -2.03 9.46 -2.65
CA LEU A 32 -2.69 9.04 -3.88
C LEU A 32 -3.47 7.73 -3.68
N LEU A 33 -2.82 6.72 -3.09
CA LEU A 33 -3.43 5.43 -2.73
C LEU A 33 -4.66 5.64 -1.82
N ALA A 34 -4.53 6.47 -0.78
CA ALA A 34 -5.64 6.82 0.11
C ALA A 34 -6.80 7.47 -0.66
N SER A 35 -6.50 8.41 -1.57
CA SER A 35 -7.53 9.05 -2.39
C SER A 35 -8.20 8.09 -3.37
N HIS A 36 -7.47 7.13 -3.93
CA HIS A 36 -8.02 6.10 -4.81
C HIS A 36 -8.99 5.20 -4.04
N ALA A 37 -8.59 4.71 -2.86
CA ALA A 37 -9.42 3.89 -2.00
C ALA A 37 -10.73 4.59 -1.62
N GLU A 38 -10.71 5.88 -1.30
CA GLU A 38 -11.94 6.65 -1.04
C GLU A 38 -12.86 6.78 -2.25
N ARG A 39 -12.29 6.94 -3.45
CA ARG A 39 -13.07 6.98 -4.69
C ARG A 39 -13.67 5.61 -4.99
N ASN A 40 -12.90 4.54 -4.81
CA ASN A 40 -13.38 3.17 -4.98
C ASN A 40 -14.53 2.86 -4.03
N ALA A 41 -14.42 3.28 -2.77
CA ALA A 41 -15.50 3.12 -1.79
C ALA A 41 -16.82 3.73 -2.28
N LYS A 42 -16.77 4.91 -2.91
CA LYS A 42 -17.96 5.57 -3.52
C LYS A 42 -18.48 4.82 -4.74
N LEU A 43 -17.59 4.30 -5.59
CA LEU A 43 -17.98 3.51 -6.77
C LEU A 43 -18.65 2.19 -6.40
N LEU A 44 -18.39 1.68 -5.20
CA LEU A 44 -18.89 0.42 -4.68
C LEU A 44 -20.15 0.57 -3.81
N GLU A 45 -20.68 1.79 -3.63
CA GLU A 45 -21.92 2.00 -2.89
C GLU A 45 -23.11 1.34 -3.62
N GLY A 46 -23.89 0.54 -2.89
CA GLY A 46 -25.04 -0.19 -3.44
C GLY A 46 -24.64 -1.45 -4.20
N VAL A 47 -23.38 -1.89 -4.09
CA VAL A 47 -22.90 -3.11 -4.74
C VAL A 47 -23.20 -4.30 -3.83
N GLU A 48 -24.16 -5.12 -4.28
CA GLU A 48 -24.46 -6.40 -3.65
C GLU A 48 -23.42 -7.45 -4.07
N LEU A 49 -22.85 -8.13 -3.06
CA LEU A 49 -21.90 -9.22 -3.31
C LEU A 49 -22.63 -10.56 -3.47
N PRO A 50 -22.17 -11.43 -4.37
CA PRO A 50 -22.59 -12.83 -4.40
C PRO A 50 -22.34 -13.49 -3.04
N ALA A 51 -23.30 -14.31 -2.58
CA ALA A 51 -23.23 -14.97 -1.26
C ALA A 51 -22.02 -15.91 -1.09
N ASP A 52 -21.45 -16.39 -2.19
CA ASP A 52 -20.31 -17.32 -2.23
C ASP A 52 -18.97 -16.61 -2.47
N THR A 53 -18.89 -15.28 -2.28
CA THR A 53 -17.66 -14.49 -2.47
C THR A 53 -16.62 -14.85 -1.42
N ARG A 54 -15.56 -15.57 -1.81
CA ARG A 54 -14.56 -16.10 -0.87
C ARG A 54 -13.43 -15.12 -0.58
N GLY A 55 -13.01 -14.34 -1.59
CA GLY A 55 -11.90 -13.41 -1.47
C GLY A 55 -12.10 -12.33 -0.40
N LEU A 56 -13.34 -12.10 0.05
CA LEU A 56 -13.64 -11.10 1.08
C LEU A 56 -12.88 -11.39 2.38
N LYS A 57 -12.87 -12.66 2.81
CA LYS A 57 -12.20 -13.05 4.06
C LYS A 57 -10.68 -12.92 3.96
N GLU A 58 -10.10 -13.17 2.78
CA GLU A 58 -8.66 -13.02 2.55
C GLU A 58 -8.25 -11.54 2.73
N VAL A 59 -9.04 -10.61 2.19
CA VAL A 59 -8.80 -9.18 2.35
C VAL A 59 -8.97 -8.73 3.80
N GLU A 60 -10.03 -9.19 4.48
CA GLU A 60 -10.25 -8.84 5.89
C GLU A 60 -9.10 -9.30 6.78
N VAL A 61 -8.57 -10.50 6.55
CA VAL A 61 -7.42 -11.02 7.30
C VAL A 61 -6.15 -10.22 7.01
N ALA A 62 -5.87 -9.89 5.76
CA ALA A 62 -4.70 -9.09 5.39
C ALA A 62 -4.75 -7.69 6.02
N LEU A 63 -5.92 -7.04 6.00
CA LEU A 63 -6.13 -5.75 6.67
C LEU A 63 -6.01 -5.87 8.18
N GLU A 64 -6.46 -6.97 8.79
CA GLU A 64 -6.31 -7.18 10.24
C GLU A 64 -4.84 -7.26 10.67
N PHE A 65 -3.98 -7.92 9.88
CA PHE A 65 -2.54 -7.94 10.16
C PHE A 65 -1.93 -6.54 10.09
N LEU A 66 -2.30 -5.77 9.08
CA LEU A 66 -1.83 -4.41 8.91
C LEU A 66 -2.32 -3.48 10.04
N GLU A 67 -3.57 -3.62 10.48
CA GLU A 67 -4.10 -2.91 11.65
C GLU A 67 -3.36 -3.26 12.94
N LYS A 68 -3.03 -4.55 13.13
CA LYS A 68 -2.25 -5.01 14.28
C LYS A 68 -0.85 -4.42 14.27
N ALA A 69 -0.19 -4.42 13.11
CA ALA A 69 1.11 -3.79 12.97
C ALA A 69 1.06 -2.31 13.34
N LEU A 70 0.08 -1.55 12.83
CA LEU A 70 -0.07 -0.12 13.16
C LEU A 70 -0.32 0.17 14.65
N ALA A 71 -0.80 -0.81 15.41
CA ALA A 71 -1.02 -0.70 16.85
C ALA A 71 0.16 -1.22 17.68
N ASP A 72 1.13 -1.87 17.06
CA ASP A 72 2.28 -2.48 17.71
C ASP A 72 3.47 -1.50 17.67
N PRO A 73 3.99 -1.04 18.83
CA PRO A 73 5.14 -0.14 18.87
C PRO A 73 6.43 -0.78 18.33
N GLU A 74 6.50 -2.11 18.25
CA GLU A 74 7.67 -2.83 17.73
C GLU A 74 7.58 -3.09 16.22
N ALA A 75 6.45 -2.77 15.57
CA ALA A 75 6.29 -3.00 14.14
C ALA A 75 7.15 -2.04 13.31
N THR A 76 7.81 -2.61 12.30
CA THR A 76 8.73 -1.90 11.43
C THR A 76 8.03 -1.32 10.20
N VAL A 77 8.73 -0.42 9.49
CA VAL A 77 8.26 0.09 8.19
C VAL A 77 8.10 -1.05 7.17
N GLU A 78 8.96 -2.07 7.24
CA GLU A 78 8.87 -3.25 6.38
C GLU A 78 7.60 -4.05 6.64
N ASP A 79 7.24 -4.26 7.91
CA ASP A 79 6.00 -4.95 8.29
C ASP A 79 4.77 -4.23 7.71
N TYR A 80 4.74 -2.90 7.84
CA TYR A 80 3.67 -2.09 7.27
C TYR A 80 3.52 -2.26 5.76
N TYR A 81 4.64 -2.18 5.03
CA TYR A 81 4.60 -2.35 3.58
C TYR A 81 4.20 -3.77 3.17
N ARG A 82 4.76 -4.80 3.83
CA ARG A 82 4.42 -6.20 3.55
C ARG A 82 2.93 -6.46 3.73
N TYR A 83 2.34 -6.05 4.86
CA TYR A 83 0.91 -6.25 5.08
C TYR A 83 0.03 -5.37 4.18
N ALA A 84 0.48 -4.18 3.80
CA ALA A 84 -0.21 -3.35 2.82
C ALA A 84 -0.21 -3.97 1.41
N ILE A 85 0.91 -4.58 1.00
CA ILE A 85 1.03 -5.33 -0.26
C ILE A 85 0.09 -6.53 -0.24
N ASP A 86 0.11 -7.32 0.84
CA ASP A 86 -0.79 -8.48 1.01
C ASP A 86 -2.27 -8.05 0.89
N ALA A 87 -2.64 -6.92 1.50
CA ALA A 87 -4.00 -6.38 1.42
C ALA A 87 -4.39 -5.97 0.00
N GLU A 88 -3.49 -5.33 -0.76
CA GLU A 88 -3.74 -4.99 -2.17
C GLU A 88 -3.83 -6.24 -3.07
N GLU A 89 -2.95 -7.21 -2.89
CA GLU A 89 -2.98 -8.46 -3.64
C GLU A 89 -4.27 -9.25 -3.39
N ALA A 90 -4.68 -9.37 -2.12
CA ALA A 90 -5.94 -9.98 -1.74
C ALA A 90 -7.13 -9.22 -2.35
N THR A 91 -7.07 -7.89 -2.36
CA THR A 91 -8.12 -7.04 -2.94
C THR A 91 -8.21 -7.23 -4.46
N ALA A 92 -7.08 -7.33 -5.15
CA ALA A 92 -7.02 -7.62 -6.57
C ALA A 92 -7.63 -9.00 -6.89
N LYS A 93 -7.38 -10.02 -6.06
CA LYS A 93 -8.00 -11.35 -6.20
C LYS A 93 -9.51 -11.29 -5.98
N LEU A 94 -9.97 -10.59 -4.94
CA LEU A 94 -11.40 -10.38 -4.66
C LEU A 94 -12.10 -9.71 -5.85
N TYR A 95 -11.56 -8.61 -6.37
CA TYR A 95 -12.16 -7.94 -7.52
C TYR A 95 -12.09 -8.78 -8.80
N SER A 96 -11.03 -9.58 -8.99
CA SER A 96 -10.98 -10.56 -10.08
C SER A 96 -12.11 -11.59 -9.96
N GLU A 97 -12.33 -12.16 -8.78
CA GLU A 97 -13.45 -13.07 -8.49
C GLU A 97 -14.81 -12.42 -8.78
N LEU A 98 -15.04 -11.20 -8.26
CA LEU A 98 -16.28 -10.47 -8.48
C LEU A 98 -16.52 -10.14 -9.94
N SER A 99 -15.46 -9.86 -10.71
CA SER A 99 -15.56 -9.65 -12.15
C SER A 99 -16.00 -10.90 -12.91
N MET A 100 -15.66 -12.10 -12.43
CA MET A 100 -16.11 -13.35 -13.04
C MET A 100 -17.57 -13.65 -12.70
N LYS A 101 -18.00 -13.27 -11.49
CA LYS A 101 -19.35 -13.52 -10.97
C LYS A 101 -20.39 -12.47 -11.36
N ALA A 102 -19.95 -11.28 -11.79
CA ALA A 102 -20.85 -10.18 -12.09
C ALA A 102 -21.77 -10.46 -13.30
N LYS A 103 -23.06 -10.24 -13.10
CA LYS A 103 -24.12 -10.50 -14.09
C LYS A 103 -24.14 -9.47 -15.22
N SER A 104 -23.81 -8.21 -14.92
CA SER A 104 -23.82 -7.11 -15.89
C SER A 104 -22.43 -6.81 -16.42
N GLU A 105 -22.33 -6.45 -17.70
CA GLU A 105 -21.04 -6.08 -18.31
C GLU A 105 -20.45 -4.82 -17.66
N LYS A 106 -21.29 -3.89 -17.22
CA LYS A 106 -20.87 -2.70 -16.47
C LYS A 106 -20.15 -3.09 -15.17
N ALA A 107 -20.74 -3.98 -14.37
CA ALA A 107 -20.12 -4.44 -13.13
C ALA A 107 -18.85 -5.25 -13.39
N ARG A 108 -18.85 -6.13 -14.41
CA ARG A 108 -17.64 -6.85 -14.83
C ARG A 108 -16.49 -5.93 -15.16
N ARG A 109 -16.74 -4.87 -15.93
CA ARG A 109 -15.72 -3.86 -16.28
C ARG A 109 -15.22 -3.10 -15.07
N LEU A 110 -16.13 -2.68 -14.18
CA LEU A 110 -15.77 -2.01 -12.94
C LEU A 110 -14.81 -2.87 -12.10
N PHE A 111 -15.17 -4.12 -11.84
CA PHE A 111 -14.33 -5.00 -11.02
C PHE A 111 -13.01 -5.37 -11.68
N ARG A 112 -12.96 -5.54 -13.02
CA ARG A 112 -11.67 -5.72 -13.70
C ARG A 112 -10.76 -4.51 -13.52
N TRP A 113 -11.29 -3.32 -13.71
CA TRP A 113 -10.54 -2.08 -13.52
C TRP A 113 -10.08 -1.92 -12.07
N LEU A 114 -10.94 -2.19 -11.08
CA LEU A 114 -10.55 -2.15 -9.67
C LEU A 114 -9.46 -3.18 -9.34
N ALA A 115 -9.51 -4.38 -9.93
CA ALA A 115 -8.47 -5.40 -9.76
C ALA A 115 -7.13 -4.95 -10.33
N GLU A 116 -7.13 -4.27 -11.48
CA GLU A 116 -5.93 -3.69 -12.09
C GLU A 116 -5.33 -2.58 -11.21
N ILE A 117 -6.16 -1.66 -10.73
CA ILE A 117 -5.73 -0.59 -9.81
C ILE A 117 -5.07 -1.16 -8.55
N SER A 118 -5.66 -2.20 -7.94
CA SER A 118 -5.06 -2.83 -6.75
C SER A 118 -3.72 -3.50 -7.05
N ARG A 119 -3.51 -4.08 -8.24
CA ARG A 119 -2.19 -4.59 -8.63
C ARG A 119 -1.17 -3.47 -8.78
N GLU A 120 -1.56 -2.37 -9.43
CA GLU A 120 -0.69 -1.19 -9.56
C GLU A 120 -0.31 -0.61 -8.19
N HIS A 121 -1.25 -0.58 -7.24
CA HIS A 121 -0.98 -0.16 -5.87
C HIS A 121 0.00 -1.09 -5.16
N ALA A 122 -0.15 -2.41 -5.32
CA ALA A 122 0.82 -3.37 -4.79
C ALA A 122 2.23 -3.13 -5.36
N GLU A 123 2.36 -2.85 -6.67
CA GLU A 123 3.67 -2.53 -7.27
C GLU A 123 4.27 -1.22 -6.74
N ILE A 124 3.46 -0.18 -6.48
CA ILE A 124 3.93 1.05 -5.84
C ILE A 124 4.49 0.74 -4.45
N LEU A 125 3.74 -0.02 -3.65
CA LEU A 125 4.15 -0.39 -2.29
C LEU A 125 5.41 -1.28 -2.30
N ARG A 126 5.56 -2.21 -3.26
CA ARG A 126 6.78 -3.01 -3.41
C ARG A 126 7.99 -2.16 -3.73
N ARG A 127 7.87 -1.20 -4.66
CA ARG A 127 8.97 -0.28 -4.97
C ARG A 127 9.38 0.58 -3.78
N HIS A 128 8.43 0.99 -2.94
CA HIS A 128 8.75 1.67 -1.69
C HIS A 128 9.51 0.77 -0.72
N LEU A 129 9.10 -0.50 -0.58
CA LEU A 129 9.77 -1.48 0.26
C LEU A 129 11.20 -1.74 -0.22
N GLU A 130 11.39 -2.00 -1.52
CA GLU A 130 12.71 -2.19 -2.12
C GLU A 130 13.62 -0.97 -1.91
N MET A 131 13.09 0.24 -2.10
CA MET A 131 13.83 1.47 -1.84
C MET A 131 14.17 1.66 -0.36
N TRP A 132 13.24 1.29 0.53
CA TRP A 132 13.46 1.32 1.97
C TRP A 132 14.58 0.37 2.39
N GLU A 133 14.51 -0.89 1.96
CA GLU A 133 15.54 -1.91 2.20
C GLU A 133 16.89 -1.45 1.68
N PHE A 134 16.94 -0.93 0.45
CA PHE A 134 18.16 -0.36 -0.12
C PHE A 134 18.74 0.79 0.72
N MET A 135 17.90 1.71 1.22
CA MET A 135 18.38 2.79 2.10
C MET A 135 18.93 2.24 3.41
N GLN A 136 18.32 1.21 4.00
CA GLN A 136 18.83 0.62 5.25
C GLN A 136 20.19 -0.06 5.06
N GLU A 137 20.41 -0.75 3.93
CA GLU A 137 21.69 -1.41 3.64
C GLU A 137 22.82 -0.41 3.39
N ASN A 138 22.53 0.76 2.81
CA ASN A 138 23.56 1.74 2.41
C ASN A 138 23.80 2.87 3.42
N VAL A 139 23.02 2.95 4.51
CA VAL A 139 23.23 3.93 5.59
C VAL A 139 24.39 3.54 6.53
N GLY A 140 25.06 2.40 6.29
CA GLY A 140 26.19 1.90 7.08
C GLY A 140 27.61 2.12 6.53
N GLU A 141 27.80 2.68 5.33
CA GLU A 141 29.14 2.76 4.68
C GLU A 141 29.51 4.12 4.08
N GLU A 142 29.16 5.23 4.74
CA GLU A 142 29.85 6.51 4.51
C GLU A 142 30.36 7.08 5.85
N GLU A 143 31.34 6.41 6.46
CA GLU A 143 32.42 7.19 7.05
C GLU A 143 33.14 7.82 5.87
N ILE A 144 32.89 9.11 5.61
CA ILE A 144 33.72 9.87 4.69
C ILE A 144 35.15 9.70 5.21
N PRO A 145 36.06 9.08 4.44
CA PRO A 145 37.43 8.88 4.90
C PRO A 145 38.03 10.23 5.33
N GLU A 146 38.65 10.32 6.50
CA GLU A 146 39.17 11.59 7.04
C GLU A 146 40.10 12.30 6.04
N ASP A 147 40.81 11.55 5.19
CA ASP A 147 41.65 12.04 4.11
C ASP A 147 40.87 12.71 2.97
N LEU A 148 39.61 12.32 2.73
CA LEU A 148 38.72 13.00 1.80
C LEU A 148 38.20 14.33 2.36
N ILE A 149 38.02 14.41 3.68
CA ILE A 149 37.62 15.64 4.38
C ILE A 149 38.77 16.65 4.35
N GLU A 150 40.01 16.22 4.60
CA GLU A 150 41.19 17.08 4.54
C GLU A 150 41.42 17.64 3.12
N GLN A 151 41.29 16.81 2.07
CA GLN A 151 41.37 17.29 0.68
C GLN A 151 40.30 18.33 0.34
N TRP A 152 39.08 18.16 0.83
CA TRP A 152 38.00 19.13 0.59
C TRP A 152 38.22 20.48 1.29
N PHE A 153 38.97 20.52 2.40
CA PHE A 153 39.33 21.77 3.07
C PHE A 153 40.58 22.45 2.48
N GLU A 154 41.45 21.71 1.77
CA GLU A 154 42.57 22.31 1.02
C GLU A 154 42.12 22.97 -0.29
N ASP A 155 41.04 22.47 -0.92
CA ASP A 155 40.49 23.03 -2.17
C ASP A 155 39.51 24.19 -1.98
N ILE A 156 39.20 24.57 -0.73
CA ILE A 156 38.43 25.77 -0.40
C ILE A 156 39.41 26.79 0.18
N ASP A 157 39.96 27.65 -0.68
CA ASP A 157 40.70 28.85 -0.26
C ASP A 157 39.84 29.69 0.71
N LEU A 158 40.16 29.61 2.02
CA LEU A 158 39.73 30.55 3.07
C LEU A 158 40.90 31.43 3.51
#